data_AF-A0A410FT05-F1
#
_entry.id   AF-A0A410FT05-F1
#
_cell.length_a   1.000
_cell.length_b   1.000
_cell.length_c   1.000
_cell.angle_alpha   90.00
_cell.angle_beta   90.00
_cell.angle_gamma   90.00
#
_symmetry.space_group_name_H-M   'P 1'
#
loop_
_entity.id
_entity.type
_entity.pdbx_description
1 polymer ?
#
loop_
_entity_poly.entity_id
_entity_poly.type
_entity_poly.pdbx_seq_one_letter_code
_entity_poly.pdbx_strand_id
1 'polypeptide(L)'
;MRTVWTVVLVLALVGASAVAVEPQDAVLLEFLAGTAGGYAGAALGAYTLAWAFSFGATGWEALGRAILGAFLGFAGGTIGGSSLGVIAIGSWLGVEGNVGLAFLGAAAGTGAAFGLGFALQLPETILPFAPPAAAAGATAGFNVGARAREGGDTVR
;
A
#
# COMPACT_ATOMS: atom_id res chain seq x y z
N MET A 1 5.32 11.83 -22.29
CA MET A 1 6.23 12.53 -21.35
C MET A 1 5.74 12.53 -19.90
N ARG A 2 4.46 12.77 -19.59
CA ARG A 2 3.95 12.78 -18.19
C ARG A 2 4.09 11.45 -17.45
N THR A 3 3.82 10.32 -18.10
CA THR A 3 3.91 8.96 -17.52
C THR A 3 5.33 8.59 -17.08
N VAL A 4 6.34 9.08 -17.80
CA VAL A 4 7.76 8.85 -17.50
C VAL A 4 8.13 9.53 -16.18
N TRP A 5 7.65 10.76 -15.94
CA TRP A 5 7.92 11.49 -14.71
C TRP A 5 7.24 10.84 -13.49
N THR A 6 6.02 10.32 -13.64
CA THR A 6 5.34 9.59 -12.56
C THR A 6 6.08 8.30 -12.21
N VAL A 7 6.51 7.54 -13.21
CA VAL A 7 7.30 6.33 -13.01
C VAL A 7 8.65 6.65 -12.35
N VAL A 8 9.34 7.71 -12.80
CA VAL A 8 10.59 8.18 -12.18
C VAL A 8 10.35 8.60 -10.73
N LEU A 9 9.24 9.25 -10.41
CA LEU A 9 8.93 9.68 -9.05
C LEU A 9 8.58 8.51 -8.12
N VAL A 10 7.83 7.51 -8.63
CA VAL A 10 7.58 6.24 -7.92
C VAL A 10 8.89 5.50 -7.70
N LEU A 11 9.73 5.37 -8.73
CA LEU A 11 11.05 4.75 -8.62
C LEU A 11 11.98 5.51 -7.69
N ALA A 12 11.88 6.84 -7.63
CA ALA A 12 12.65 7.67 -6.70
C ALA A 12 12.16 7.53 -5.26
N LEU A 13 10.84 7.42 -5.03
CA LEU A 13 10.26 7.13 -3.71
C LEU A 13 10.61 5.72 -3.23
N VAL A 14 10.53 4.72 -4.11
CA VAL A 14 10.97 3.34 -3.85
C VAL A 14 12.48 3.31 -3.59
N GLY A 15 13.28 4.00 -4.40
CA GLY A 15 14.73 4.11 -4.24
C GLY A 15 15.13 4.81 -2.94
N ALA A 16 14.43 5.88 -2.54
CA ALA A 16 14.67 6.58 -1.29
C ALA A 16 14.28 5.73 -0.06
N SER A 17 13.25 4.87 -0.18
CA SER A 17 12.88 3.93 0.89
C SER A 17 13.90 2.80 1.12
N ALA A 18 14.77 2.54 0.15
CA ALA A 18 15.80 1.49 0.24
C ALA A 18 17.10 1.93 0.93
N VAL A 19 17.31 3.23 1.23
CA VAL A 19 18.61 3.76 1.68
C VAL A 19 18.82 3.68 3.21
N ALA A 20 17.88 3.12 3.98
CA ALA A 20 17.95 3.18 5.45
C ALA A 20 17.48 1.91 6.18
N VAL A 21 17.74 0.70 5.64
CA VAL A 21 17.17 -0.53 6.20
C VAL A 21 18.18 -1.68 6.29
N GLU A 22 18.26 -2.30 7.46
CA GLU A 22 18.82 -3.63 7.67
C GLU A 22 17.69 -4.62 8.00
N PRO A 23 17.62 -5.80 7.36
CA PRO A 23 18.46 -6.30 6.26
C PRO A 23 18.02 -5.75 4.90
N GLN A 24 18.97 -5.29 4.09
CA GLN A 24 18.72 -4.71 2.75
C GLN A 24 18.00 -5.69 1.79
N ASP A 25 18.19 -7.00 1.99
CA ASP A 25 17.58 -8.05 1.17
C ASP A 25 16.06 -8.22 1.41
N ALA A 26 15.54 -7.73 2.54
CA ALA A 26 14.13 -7.84 2.88
C ALA A 26 13.26 -6.78 2.18
N VAL A 27 13.83 -5.60 1.87
CA VAL A 27 13.11 -4.43 1.35
C VAL A 27 12.39 -4.72 0.03
N LEU A 28 13.04 -5.45 -0.89
CA LEU A 28 12.43 -5.79 -2.17
C LEU A 28 11.25 -6.74 -1.98
N LEU A 29 11.39 -7.73 -1.10
CA LEU A 29 10.33 -8.70 -0.82
C LEU A 29 9.16 -8.04 -0.07
N GLU A 30 9.45 -7.14 0.87
CA GLU A 30 8.46 -6.28 1.53
C GLU A 30 7.69 -5.44 0.55
N PHE A 31 8.38 -4.76 -0.36
CA PHE A 31 7.73 -3.97 -1.40
C PHE A 31 6.85 -4.81 -2.33
N LEU A 32 7.34 -5.97 -2.78
CA LEU A 32 6.57 -6.85 -3.67
C LEU A 32 5.36 -7.49 -2.97
N ALA A 33 5.55 -7.99 -1.75
CA ALA A 33 4.46 -8.55 -0.95
C ALA A 33 3.45 -7.47 -0.56
N GLY A 34 3.92 -6.27 -0.21
CA GLY A 34 3.09 -5.09 0.00
C GLY A 34 2.31 -4.72 -1.25
N THR A 35 2.94 -4.73 -2.42
CA THR A 35 2.25 -4.41 -3.68
C THR A 35 1.16 -5.43 -4.00
N ALA A 36 1.47 -6.73 -3.86
CA ALA A 36 0.52 -7.81 -4.06
C ALA A 36 -0.63 -7.75 -3.04
N GLY A 37 -0.31 -7.55 -1.76
CA GLY A 37 -1.27 -7.34 -0.69
C GLY A 37 -2.14 -6.12 -0.93
N GLY A 38 -1.57 -5.03 -1.44
CA GLY A 38 -2.26 -3.82 -1.83
C GLY A 38 -3.29 -4.05 -2.94
N TYR A 39 -2.92 -4.77 -4.01
CA TYR A 39 -3.89 -5.12 -5.06
C TYR A 39 -5.01 -6.03 -4.54
N ALA A 40 -4.67 -7.05 -3.77
CA ALA A 40 -5.66 -7.97 -3.19
C ALA A 40 -6.61 -7.23 -2.24
N GLY A 41 -6.06 -6.42 -1.34
CA GLY A 41 -6.82 -5.59 -0.41
C GLY A 41 -7.69 -4.58 -1.14
N ALA A 42 -7.18 -3.93 -2.19
CA ALA A 42 -7.95 -2.99 -2.99
C ALA A 42 -9.15 -3.66 -3.68
N ALA A 43 -8.96 -4.82 -4.29
CA ALA A 43 -10.02 -5.58 -4.95
C ALA A 43 -11.10 -6.03 -3.94
N LEU A 44 -10.67 -6.62 -2.81
CA LEU A 44 -11.58 -7.07 -1.76
C LEU A 44 -12.31 -5.89 -1.10
N GLY A 45 -11.60 -4.82 -0.78
CA GLY A 45 -12.16 -3.62 -0.19
C GLY A 45 -13.18 -2.96 -1.11
N ALA A 46 -12.84 -2.77 -2.39
CA ALA A 46 -13.75 -2.19 -3.37
C ALA A 46 -15.04 -3.02 -3.50
N TYR A 47 -14.91 -4.34 -3.63
CA TYR A 47 -16.08 -5.23 -3.73
C TYR A 47 -16.95 -5.19 -2.48
N THR A 48 -16.34 -5.33 -1.30
CA THR A 48 -17.06 -5.42 -0.02
C THR A 48 -17.80 -4.12 0.30
N LEU A 49 -17.16 -2.96 0.13
CA LEU A 49 -17.80 -1.67 0.43
C LEU A 49 -18.77 -1.22 -0.66
N ALA A 50 -18.52 -1.53 -1.94
CA ALA A 50 -19.51 -1.31 -2.98
C ALA A 50 -20.80 -2.08 -2.70
N TRP A 51 -20.69 -3.36 -2.32
CA TRP A 51 -21.82 -4.18 -1.91
C TRP A 51 -22.51 -3.63 -0.66
N ALA A 52 -21.75 -3.32 0.40
CA ALA A 52 -22.31 -2.85 1.66
C ALA A 52 -23.06 -1.52 1.51
N PHE A 53 -22.52 -0.58 0.72
CA PHE A 53 -23.12 0.75 0.55
C PHE A 53 -24.33 0.70 -0.39
N SER A 54 -24.33 -0.21 -1.36
CA SER A 54 -25.45 -0.37 -2.29
C SER A 54 -26.55 -1.30 -1.77
N PHE A 55 -26.36 -1.94 -0.61
CA PHE A 55 -27.30 -2.90 -0.07
C PHE A 55 -28.69 -2.29 0.14
N GLY A 56 -29.70 -2.88 -0.49
CA GLY A 56 -31.09 -2.44 -0.41
C GLY A 56 -31.42 -1.14 -1.16
N ALA A 57 -30.45 -0.51 -1.84
CA ALA A 57 -30.70 0.64 -2.69
C ALA A 57 -31.15 0.20 -4.09
N THR A 58 -31.90 1.06 -4.79
CA THR A 58 -32.33 0.81 -6.18
C THR A 58 -32.07 2.03 -7.07
N GLY A 59 -32.06 1.83 -8.39
CA GLY A 59 -31.90 2.91 -9.37
C GLY A 59 -30.56 3.65 -9.27
N TRP A 60 -30.59 4.95 -9.56
CA TRP A 60 -29.39 5.83 -9.58
C TRP A 60 -28.71 5.95 -8.22
N GLU A 61 -29.47 5.84 -7.14
CA GLU A 61 -28.94 5.89 -5.78
C GLU A 61 -28.05 4.67 -5.49
N ALA A 62 -28.48 3.46 -5.93
CA ALA A 62 -27.67 2.26 -5.78
C ALA A 62 -26.33 2.38 -6.49
N LEU A 63 -26.34 2.92 -7.72
CA LEU A 63 -25.14 3.13 -8.51
C LEU A 63 -24.19 4.12 -7.82
N GLY A 64 -24.69 5.27 -7.38
CA GLY A 64 -23.86 6.28 -6.70
C GLY A 64 -23.22 5.75 -5.43
N ARG A 65 -23.99 5.01 -4.62
CA ARG A 65 -23.49 4.35 -3.40
C ARG A 65 -22.48 3.25 -3.70
N ALA A 66 -22.72 2.45 -4.73
CA ALA A 66 -21.78 1.41 -5.16
C ALA A 66 -20.44 2.01 -5.62
N ILE A 67 -20.46 3.09 -6.40
CA ILE A 67 -19.24 3.78 -6.85
C ILE A 67 -18.48 4.35 -5.65
N LEU A 68 -19.16 5.06 -4.75
CA LEU A 68 -18.54 5.60 -3.55
C LEU A 68 -17.92 4.49 -2.69
N GLY A 69 -18.67 3.41 -2.45
CA GLY A 69 -18.20 2.25 -1.71
C GLY A 69 -16.99 1.60 -2.37
N ALA A 70 -17.00 1.45 -3.70
CA ALA A 70 -15.88 0.91 -4.45
C ALA A 70 -14.61 1.77 -4.30
N PHE A 71 -14.73 3.10 -4.37
CA PHE A 71 -13.59 4.00 -4.20
C PHE A 71 -13.03 4.01 -2.78
N LEU A 72 -13.89 4.11 -1.77
CA LEU A 72 -13.46 4.06 -0.37
C LEU A 72 -12.85 2.71 -0.03
N GLY A 73 -13.44 1.64 -0.53
CA GLY A 73 -12.93 0.29 -0.34
C GLY A 73 -11.64 0.02 -1.08
N PHE A 74 -11.48 0.54 -2.30
CA PHE A 74 -10.21 0.49 -3.01
C PHE A 74 -9.11 1.19 -2.21
N ALA A 75 -9.36 2.41 -1.73
CA ALA A 75 -8.39 3.20 -0.97
C ALA A 75 -8.02 2.53 0.36
N GLY A 76 -9.03 2.21 1.19
CA GLY A 76 -8.81 1.56 2.49
C GLY A 76 -8.21 0.17 2.36
N GLY A 77 -8.68 -0.59 1.36
CA GLY A 77 -8.16 -1.91 1.03
C GLY A 77 -6.72 -1.88 0.53
N THR A 78 -6.35 -0.88 -0.28
CA THR A 78 -4.96 -0.66 -0.71
C THR A 78 -4.04 -0.41 0.49
N ILE A 79 -4.46 0.49 1.39
CA ILE A 79 -3.68 0.85 2.58
C ILE A 79 -3.49 -0.37 3.48
N GLY A 80 -4.59 -1.04 3.82
CA GLY A 80 -4.57 -2.22 4.69
C GLY A 80 -3.81 -3.37 4.08
N GLY A 81 -4.11 -3.71 2.82
CA GLY A 81 -3.46 -4.80 2.10
C GLY A 81 -1.96 -4.59 1.94
N SER A 82 -1.52 -3.37 1.61
CA SER A 82 -0.09 -3.08 1.44
C SER A 82 0.68 -3.15 2.75
N SER A 83 0.09 -2.60 3.82
CA SER A 83 0.69 -2.63 5.15
C SER A 83 0.81 -4.06 5.65
N LEU A 84 -0.25 -4.85 5.55
CA LEU A 84 -0.25 -6.25 5.98
C LEU A 84 0.71 -7.10 5.16
N GLY A 85 0.83 -6.87 3.85
CA GLY A 85 1.80 -7.56 2.99
C GLY A 85 3.25 -7.30 3.43
N VAL A 86 3.60 -6.03 3.66
CA VAL A 86 4.92 -5.63 4.19
C VAL A 86 5.18 -6.25 5.56
N ILE A 87 4.25 -6.10 6.49
CA ILE A 87 4.41 -6.59 7.87
C ILE A 87 4.55 -8.11 7.88
N ALA A 88 3.73 -8.83 7.11
CA ALA A 88 3.74 -10.29 7.09
C ALA A 88 5.08 -10.83 6.58
N ILE A 89 5.58 -10.29 5.45
CA ILE A 89 6.84 -10.78 4.89
C ILE A 89 8.04 -10.28 5.71
N GLY A 90 8.03 -9.04 6.19
CA GLY A 90 9.08 -8.52 7.06
C GLY A 90 9.19 -9.35 8.34
N SER A 91 8.07 -9.64 8.99
CA SER A 91 8.03 -10.51 10.18
C SER A 91 8.50 -11.93 9.88
N TRP A 92 8.18 -12.48 8.71
CA TRP A 92 8.63 -13.81 8.29
C TRP A 92 10.14 -13.87 8.02
N LEU A 93 10.70 -12.78 7.49
CA LEU A 93 12.14 -12.60 7.28
C LEU A 93 12.89 -12.21 8.57
N GLY A 94 12.18 -12.13 9.70
CA GLY A 94 12.77 -11.77 10.99
C GLY A 94 13.06 -10.28 11.15
N VAL A 95 12.34 -9.40 10.44
CA VAL A 95 12.42 -7.95 10.60
C VAL A 95 11.38 -7.50 11.62
N GLU A 96 11.85 -6.85 12.69
CA GLU A 96 11.00 -6.17 13.68
C GLU A 96 10.86 -4.70 13.29
N GLY A 97 9.83 -4.41 12.50
CA GLY A 97 9.53 -3.06 12.02
C GLY A 97 8.37 -2.37 12.73
N ASN A 98 8.21 -1.07 12.47
CA ASN A 98 7.16 -0.25 13.06
C ASN A 98 5.83 -0.40 12.30
N VAL A 99 4.93 -1.18 12.86
CA VAL A 99 3.59 -1.43 12.29
C VAL A 99 2.80 -0.14 12.07
N GLY A 100 2.78 0.78 13.04
CA GLY A 100 2.02 2.03 12.91
C GLY A 100 2.51 2.91 11.77
N LEU A 101 3.84 3.00 11.61
CA LEU A 101 4.44 3.75 10.51
C LEU A 101 4.26 3.04 9.16
N ALA A 102 4.14 1.71 9.12
CA ALA A 102 3.77 0.99 7.90
C ALA A 102 2.39 1.44 7.38
N PHE A 103 1.39 1.51 8.26
CA PHE A 103 0.06 1.99 7.88
C PHE A 103 0.05 3.47 7.51
N LEU A 104 0.77 4.31 8.27
CA LEU A 104 0.89 5.74 7.96
C LEU A 104 1.56 5.96 6.60
N GLY A 105 2.62 5.21 6.32
CA GLY A 105 3.33 5.22 5.06
C GLY A 105 2.45 4.77 3.90
N ALA A 106 1.70 3.68 4.06
CA ALA A 106 0.73 3.24 3.05
C ALA A 106 -0.35 4.30 2.76
N ALA A 107 -0.87 4.94 3.81
CA ALA A 107 -1.84 6.03 3.67
C ALA A 107 -1.25 7.22 2.92
N ALA A 108 -0.02 7.62 3.27
CA ALA A 108 0.68 8.70 2.58
C ALA A 108 0.96 8.36 1.10
N GLY A 109 1.41 7.14 0.80
CA GLY A 109 1.64 6.67 -0.56
C GLY A 109 0.36 6.61 -1.41
N THR A 110 -0.73 6.08 -0.83
CA THR A 110 -2.05 6.05 -1.47
C THR A 110 -2.58 7.46 -1.74
N GLY A 111 -2.48 8.34 -0.73
CA GLY A 111 -2.89 9.74 -0.83
C GLY A 111 -2.07 10.52 -1.86
N ALA A 112 -0.76 10.29 -1.93
CA ALA A 112 0.11 10.90 -2.93
C ALA A 112 -0.25 10.44 -4.35
N ALA A 113 -0.52 9.14 -4.54
CA ALA A 113 -0.97 8.61 -5.82
C ALA A 113 -2.27 9.30 -6.27
N PHE A 114 -3.32 9.31 -5.42
CA PHE A 114 -4.57 9.97 -5.78
C PHE A 114 -4.42 11.47 -5.97
N GLY A 115 -3.71 12.16 -5.07
CA GLY A 115 -3.48 13.60 -5.15
C GLY A 115 -2.78 14.00 -6.45
N LEU A 116 -1.76 13.26 -6.86
CA LEU A 116 -1.09 13.47 -8.15
C LEU A 116 -2.02 13.14 -9.32
N GLY A 117 -2.79 12.06 -9.25
CA GLY A 117 -3.75 11.70 -10.29
C GLY A 117 -4.81 12.77 -10.52
N PHE A 118 -5.35 13.35 -9.44
CA PHE A 118 -6.31 14.45 -9.54
C PHE A 118 -5.64 15.74 -10.02
N ALA A 119 -4.48 16.11 -9.48
CA ALA A 119 -3.76 17.32 -9.88
C ALA A 119 -3.32 17.29 -11.35
N LEU A 120 -2.99 16.11 -11.88
CA LEU A 120 -2.55 15.93 -13.27
C LEU A 120 -3.70 15.58 -14.23
N GLN A 121 -4.93 15.46 -13.74
CA GLN A 121 -6.11 15.02 -14.50
C GLN A 121 -5.90 13.64 -15.16
N LEU A 122 -5.31 12.72 -14.41
CA LEU A 122 -4.97 11.35 -14.82
C LEU A 122 -5.62 10.27 -13.93
N PRO A 123 -6.90 10.40 -13.52
CA PRO A 123 -7.50 9.52 -12.54
C PRO A 123 -7.58 8.06 -13.01
N GLU A 124 -7.84 7.83 -14.30
CA GLU A 124 -7.97 6.48 -14.87
C GLU A 124 -6.63 5.72 -14.90
N THR A 125 -5.54 6.47 -15.10
CA THR A 125 -4.19 5.91 -15.16
C THR A 125 -3.51 5.77 -13.81
N ILE A 126 -4.02 6.38 -12.73
CA ILE A 126 -3.33 6.41 -11.43
C ILE A 126 -3.76 5.27 -10.50
N LEU A 127 -4.98 4.75 -10.65
CA LEU A 127 -5.51 3.67 -9.81
C LEU A 127 -4.59 2.45 -9.76
N PRO A 128 -3.99 1.98 -10.88
CA PRO A 128 -3.05 0.87 -10.83
C PRO A 128 -1.76 1.16 -10.05
N PHE A 129 -1.39 2.44 -9.85
CA PHE A 129 -0.17 2.84 -9.15
C PHE A 129 -0.39 3.13 -7.66
N ALA A 130 -1.63 3.21 -7.19
CA ALA A 130 -1.90 3.42 -5.77
C ALA A 130 -1.36 2.26 -4.89
N PRO A 131 -1.53 0.97 -5.25
CA PRO A 131 -0.95 -0.11 -4.45
C PRO A 131 0.58 -0.14 -4.40
N PRO A 132 1.32 0.02 -5.52
CA PRO A 132 2.77 0.18 -5.43
C PRO A 132 3.21 1.40 -4.61
N ALA A 133 2.55 2.55 -4.75
CA ALA A 133 2.88 3.74 -3.96
C ALA A 133 2.63 3.53 -2.45
N ALA A 134 1.52 2.86 -2.12
CA ALA A 134 1.20 2.47 -0.75
C ALA A 134 2.21 1.48 -0.20
N ALA A 135 2.61 0.46 -0.97
CA ALA A 135 3.63 -0.51 -0.57
C ALA A 135 4.99 0.15 -0.36
N ALA A 136 5.40 1.09 -1.21
CA ALA A 136 6.64 1.85 -1.02
C ALA A 136 6.60 2.65 0.29
N GLY A 137 5.50 3.36 0.55
CA GLY A 137 5.30 4.09 1.79
C GLY A 137 5.28 3.16 3.02
N ALA A 138 4.58 2.02 2.94
CA ALA A 138 4.54 1.03 4.01
C ALA A 138 5.91 0.42 4.29
N THR A 139 6.67 0.10 3.25
CA THR A 139 8.03 -0.43 3.37
C THR A 139 8.94 0.61 4.04
N ALA A 140 8.89 1.87 3.59
CA ALA A 140 9.62 2.95 4.22
C ALA A 140 9.25 3.10 5.70
N GLY A 141 7.95 3.11 6.01
CA GLY A 141 7.43 3.29 7.36
C GLY A 141 7.74 2.13 8.30
N PHE A 142 7.53 0.90 7.84
CA PHE A 142 7.84 -0.33 8.59
C PHE A 142 9.31 -0.37 8.97
N ASN A 143 10.18 0.06 8.07
CA ASN A 143 11.61 0.00 8.31
C ASN A 143 12.21 1.17 9.11
N VAL A 144 11.41 2.15 9.51
CA VAL A 144 11.90 3.22 10.40
C VAL A 144 12.30 2.62 11.75
N GLY A 145 13.61 2.50 11.97
CA GLY A 145 14.18 1.93 13.19
C GLY A 145 14.03 0.41 13.29
N ALA A 146 13.79 -0.28 12.17
CA ALA A 146 13.68 -1.73 12.15
C ALA A 146 14.99 -2.43 12.53
N ARG A 147 14.86 -3.64 13.06
CA ARG A 147 15.99 -4.49 13.47
C ARG A 147 15.79 -5.91 12.99
N ALA A 148 16.89 -6.61 12.75
CA ALA A 148 16.86 -8.06 12.67
C ALA A 148 16.49 -8.61 14.05
N ARG A 149 15.53 -9.53 14.09
CA ARG A 149 15.12 -10.25 15.27
C ARG A 149 16.30 -11.08 15.74
N GLU A 150 16.89 -10.71 16.87
CA GLU A 150 17.98 -11.48 17.49
C GLU A 150 17.48 -12.91 17.72
N GLY A 151 18.18 -13.87 17.10
CA GLY A 151 17.93 -15.28 17.34
C GLY A 151 18.10 -15.56 18.83
N GLY A 152 17.04 -16.06 19.46
CA GLY A 152 17.12 -16.56 20.82
C GLY A 152 18.25 -17.59 20.93
N ASP A 153 19.03 -17.46 22.00
CA ASP A 153 19.95 -18.46 22.52
C ASP A 153 19.39 -19.87 22.31
N THR A 154 19.94 -20.59 21.34
CA THR A 154 19.95 -22.06 21.40
C THR A 154 21.15 -22.45 22.23
N VAL A 155 20.84 -22.63 23.52
CA VAL A 155 21.48 -23.51 24.50
C VAL A 155 22.33 -24.60 23.82
N ARG A 156 23.62 -24.63 24.16
CA ARG A 156 24.50 -25.79 23.98
C ARG A 156 24.08 -26.95 24.87
#